data_AF-A0A4Y2T8G8-F1
#
_entry.id   AF-A0A4Y2T8G8-F1
#
_cell.length_a   1.000
_cell.length_b   1.000
_cell.length_c   1.000
_cell.angle_alpha   90.00
_cell.angle_beta   90.00
_cell.angle_gamma   90.00
#
_symmetry.space_group_name_H-M   'P 1'
#
loop_
_entity.id
_entity.type
_entity.pdbx_description
1 polymer ?
#
loop_
_entity_poly.entity_id
_entity_poly.type
_entity_poly.pdbx_seq_one_letter_code
_entity_poly.pdbx_strand_id
1 'polypeptide(L)'
;MGEIINVKAASSNVETFVSFQDIDQVLKQTILIKWQHIWDLELNNKLHFIQPSIAGFQPNNLNRRMSVKLARLRLGHTYFSHKHLLYADPAPSCSSCSTVISVRHILCECPKYRVLRRKYFGKAYPDLRDILGEPYNANVFSFVHDINSIHSI
;
A
#
# COMPACT_ATOMS: atom_id res chain seq x y z
N MET A 1 20.41 -54.44 -59.13
CA MET A 1 20.82 -53.02 -59.08
C MET A 1 19.72 -52.27 -58.32
N GLY A 2 19.95 -51.98 -57.05
CA GLY A 2 18.99 -51.27 -56.21
C GLY A 2 19.75 -50.66 -55.05
N GLU A 3 20.29 -49.46 -55.23
CA GLU A 3 20.97 -48.73 -54.18
C GLU A 3 19.96 -47.85 -53.43
N ILE A 4 19.88 -48.11 -52.13
CA ILE A 4 19.11 -47.33 -51.17
C ILE A 4 19.87 -46.03 -50.94
N ILE A 5 19.32 -44.93 -51.44
CA ILE A 5 19.78 -43.57 -51.11
C ILE A 5 19.36 -43.26 -49.68
N ASN A 6 20.30 -43.37 -48.74
CA ASN A 6 20.10 -42.97 -47.36
C ASN A 6 20.30 -41.45 -47.25
N VAL A 7 19.21 -40.68 -47.26
CA VAL A 7 19.25 -39.24 -47.01
C VAL A 7 19.40 -39.02 -45.52
N LYS A 8 20.64 -38.83 -45.08
CA LYS A 8 20.96 -38.46 -43.70
C LYS A 8 20.51 -37.02 -43.48
N ALA A 9 19.33 -36.83 -42.90
CA ALA A 9 18.86 -35.52 -42.48
C ALA A 9 19.80 -34.97 -41.39
N ALA A 10 20.51 -33.89 -41.71
CA ALA A 10 21.31 -33.17 -40.74
C ALA A 10 20.36 -32.37 -39.83
N SER A 11 20.12 -32.87 -38.62
CA SER A 11 19.57 -32.05 -37.54
C SER A 11 20.61 -31.00 -37.17
N SER A 12 20.52 -29.81 -37.77
CA SER A 12 21.24 -28.65 -37.29
C SER A 12 20.65 -28.26 -35.94
N ASN A 13 21.34 -28.60 -34.85
CA ASN A 13 21.08 -28.00 -33.55
C ASN A 13 21.40 -26.51 -33.68
N VAL A 14 20.37 -25.70 -33.93
CA VAL A 14 20.48 -24.25 -33.80
C VAL A 14 20.60 -24.00 -32.30
N GLU A 15 21.82 -23.87 -31.80
CA GLU A 15 22.04 -23.30 -30.47
C GLU A 15 21.49 -21.87 -30.49
N THR A 16 20.25 -21.71 -30.07
CA THR A 16 19.64 -20.40 -29.84
C THR A 16 20.37 -19.75 -28.69
N PHE A 17 21.31 -18.87 -29.04
CA PHE A 17 22.05 -18.06 -28.08
C PHE A 17 21.09 -17.02 -27.51
N VAL A 18 20.74 -17.18 -26.23
CA VAL A 18 19.96 -16.19 -25.48
C VAL A 18 20.94 -15.22 -24.82
N SER A 19 20.71 -13.93 -24.96
CA SER A 19 21.60 -12.95 -24.33
C SER A 19 21.47 -13.02 -22.81
N PHE A 20 22.56 -12.75 -22.10
CA PHE A 20 22.52 -12.65 -20.64
C PHE A 20 21.50 -11.59 -20.17
N GLN A 21 21.31 -10.51 -20.94
CA GLN A 21 20.35 -9.45 -20.63
C GLN A 21 18.91 -9.96 -20.63
N ASP A 22 18.56 -10.83 -21.57
CA ASP A 22 17.22 -11.42 -21.64
C ASP A 22 16.98 -12.36 -20.45
N ILE A 23 17.97 -13.18 -20.09
CA ILE A 23 17.89 -14.07 -18.93
C ILE A 23 17.75 -13.24 -17.64
N ASP A 24 18.57 -12.21 -17.46
CA ASP A 24 18.53 -11.32 -16.30
C ASP A 24 17.15 -10.61 -16.18
N GLN A 25 16.61 -10.14 -17.30
CA GLN A 25 15.30 -9.50 -17.34
C GLN A 25 14.18 -10.47 -16.94
N VAL A 26 14.19 -11.70 -17.45
CA VAL A 26 13.21 -12.74 -17.10
C VAL A 26 13.31 -13.10 -15.62
N LEU A 27 14.52 -13.22 -15.08
CA LEU A 27 14.73 -13.51 -13.65
C LEU A 27 14.15 -12.39 -12.77
N LYS A 28 14.46 -11.13 -13.08
CA LYS A 28 13.91 -9.97 -12.37
C LYS A 28 12.38 -9.95 -12.40
N GLN A 29 11.79 -10.14 -13.59
CA GLN A 29 10.33 -10.19 -13.74
C GLN A 29 9.71 -11.34 -12.94
N THR A 30 10.33 -12.52 -12.97
CA THR A 30 9.85 -13.68 -12.22
C THR A 30 9.86 -13.43 -10.72
N ILE A 31 10.92 -12.81 -10.19
CA ILE A 31 11.02 -12.43 -8.78
C ILE A 31 9.91 -11.42 -8.42
N LEU A 32 9.73 -10.38 -9.23
CA LEU A 32 8.71 -9.36 -9.00
C LEU A 32 7.30 -9.95 -9.02
N ILE A 33 6.98 -10.84 -9.97
CA ILE A 33 5.68 -11.52 -10.04
C ILE A 33 5.44 -12.35 -8.78
N LYS A 34 6.44 -13.11 -8.33
CA LYS A 34 6.34 -13.91 -7.09
C LYS A 34 6.14 -13.03 -5.86
N TRP A 35 6.87 -11.91 -5.77
CA TRP A 35 6.69 -10.95 -4.69
C TRP A 35 5.33 -10.28 -4.70
N GLN A 36 4.83 -9.89 -5.87
CA GLN A 36 3.49 -9.34 -6.02
C GLN A 36 2.43 -10.34 -5.58
N HIS A 37 2.60 -11.61 -5.96
CA HIS A 37 1.69 -12.67 -5.52
C HIS A 37 1.68 -12.85 -4.00
N ILE A 38 2.85 -12.88 -3.35
CA ILE A 38 2.95 -12.92 -1.88
C ILE A 38 2.27 -11.69 -1.26
N TRP A 39 2.47 -10.52 -1.85
CA TRP A 39 1.87 -9.28 -1.39
C TRP A 39 0.34 -9.27 -1.52
N ASP A 40 -0.21 -9.81 -2.61
CA ASP A 40 -1.66 -9.93 -2.82
C ASP A 40 -2.32 -10.86 -1.78
N LEU A 41 -1.57 -11.81 -1.22
CA LEU A 41 -2.04 -12.71 -0.16
C LEU A 41 -2.09 -12.04 1.23
N GLU A 42 -1.50 -10.86 1.40
CA GLU A 42 -1.48 -10.10 2.66
C GLU A 42 -2.82 -9.37 2.92
N LEU A 43 -3.90 -10.15 3.13
CA LEU A 43 -5.26 -9.63 3.29
C LEU A 43 -5.46 -8.76 4.55
N ASN A 44 -4.68 -9.00 5.60
CA ASN A 44 -4.78 -8.29 6.87
C ASN A 44 -3.80 -7.11 6.99
N ASN A 45 -2.99 -6.87 5.97
CA ASN A 45 -1.99 -5.82 5.99
C ASN A 45 -2.64 -4.45 5.68
N LYS A 46 -2.55 -3.53 6.65
CA LYS A 46 -3.11 -2.18 6.55
C LYS A 46 -2.56 -1.41 5.34
N LEU A 47 -1.28 -1.62 5.01
CA LEU A 47 -0.63 -0.95 3.90
C LEU A 47 -1.07 -1.52 2.55
N HIS A 48 -1.23 -2.84 2.44
CA HIS A 48 -1.68 -3.52 1.21
C HIS A 48 -3.03 -2.96 0.72
N PHE A 49 -3.95 -2.65 1.63
CA PHE A 49 -5.23 -2.01 1.28
C PHE A 49 -5.06 -0.70 0.48
N ILE A 50 -4.00 0.06 0.75
CA ILE A 50 -3.74 1.37 0.15
C ILE A 50 -2.72 1.27 -1.01
N GLN A 51 -1.81 0.30 -0.92
CA GLN A 51 -0.72 0.07 -1.87
C GLN A 51 -0.76 -1.39 -2.33
N PRO A 52 -1.67 -1.75 -3.27
CA PRO A 52 -1.77 -3.11 -3.75
C PRO A 52 -0.57 -3.54 -4.59
N SER A 53 0.22 -2.60 -5.13
CA SER A 53 1.42 -2.92 -5.92
C SER A 53 2.69 -2.89 -5.09
N ILE A 54 3.60 -3.86 -5.32
CA ILE A 54 4.94 -3.85 -4.74
C ILE A 54 5.84 -2.74 -5.29
N ALA A 55 5.45 -2.10 -6.40
CA ALA A 55 6.18 -0.98 -6.98
C ALA A 55 6.22 0.24 -6.03
N GLY A 56 5.36 0.27 -5.01
CA GLY A 56 5.31 1.37 -4.05
C GLY A 56 4.43 2.51 -4.51
N PHE A 57 4.55 3.63 -3.79
CA PHE A 57 3.93 4.88 -4.18
C PHE A 57 4.89 5.70 -5.06
N GLN A 58 4.36 6.50 -5.98
CA GLN A 58 5.16 7.44 -6.75
C GLN A 58 5.81 8.48 -5.82
N PRO A 59 6.99 8.97 -6.22
CA PRO A 59 7.62 10.09 -5.55
C PRO A 59 6.66 11.28 -5.47
N ASN A 60 6.59 11.91 -4.29
CA ASN A 60 5.82 13.12 -4.09
C ASN A 60 6.76 14.29 -3.73
N ASN A 61 6.32 15.51 -4.04
CA ASN A 61 7.08 16.74 -3.77
C ASN A 61 6.91 17.23 -2.32
N LEU A 62 6.66 16.33 -1.37
CA LEU A 62 6.55 16.68 0.04
C LEU A 62 7.94 16.91 0.64
N ASN A 63 8.04 17.89 1.55
CA ASN A 63 9.20 17.97 2.41
C ASN A 63 9.27 16.75 3.34
N ARG A 64 10.48 16.45 3.84
CA ARG A 64 10.74 15.29 4.73
C ARG A 64 9.73 15.17 5.87
N ARG A 65 9.35 16.28 6.51
CA ARG A 65 8.42 16.27 7.65
C ARG A 65 7.02 15.80 7.24
N MET A 66 6.52 16.25 6.09
CA MET A 66 5.21 15.85 5.57
C MET A 66 5.24 14.42 5.03
N SER A 67 6.31 14.00 4.35
CA SER A 67 6.47 12.61 3.88
C SER A 67 6.43 11.62 5.05
N VAL A 68 7.11 11.93 6.16
CA VAL A 68 7.07 11.10 7.38
C VAL A 68 5.66 11.04 7.97
N LYS A 69 4.91 12.15 7.99
CA LYS A 69 3.52 12.16 8.47
C LYS A 69 2.64 11.27 7.59
N LEU A 70 2.75 11.37 6.28
CA LEU A 70 1.98 10.55 5.34
C LEU A 70 2.31 9.06 5.47
N ALA A 71 3.60 8.71 5.57
CA ALA A 71 4.03 7.33 5.78
C ALA A 71 3.47 6.75 7.09
N ARG A 72 3.53 7.52 8.18
CA ARG A 72 2.94 7.11 9.47
C ARG A 72 1.43 6.90 9.37
N LEU A 73 0.70 7.77 8.67
CA LEU A 73 -0.74 7.59 8.42
C LEU A 73 -1.03 6.31 7.63
N ARG A 74 -0.28 6.05 6.56
CA ARG A 74 -0.41 4.83 5.72
C ARG A 74 -0.17 3.55 6.51
N LEU A 75 0.79 3.55 7.43
CA LEU A 75 1.07 2.42 8.32
C LEU A 75 0.07 2.31 9.48
N GLY A 76 -0.79 3.32 9.69
CA GLY A 76 -1.72 3.36 10.82
C GLY A 76 -1.07 3.79 12.14
N HIS A 77 0.12 4.37 12.12
CA HIS A 77 0.93 4.76 13.27
C HIS A 77 0.66 6.21 13.68
N THR A 78 -0.36 6.41 14.50
CA THR A 78 -0.67 7.72 15.11
C THR A 78 -0.59 7.63 16.63
N TYR A 79 -0.49 8.78 17.30
CA TYR A 79 -0.54 8.82 18.76
C TYR A 79 -1.78 8.09 19.30
N PHE A 80 -2.96 8.35 18.72
CA PHE A 80 -4.22 7.73 19.15
C PHE A 80 -4.27 6.21 18.98
N SER A 81 -3.63 5.68 17.93
CA SER A 81 -3.67 4.25 17.62
C SER A 81 -2.52 3.45 18.24
N HIS A 82 -1.38 4.08 18.57
CA HIS A 82 -0.16 3.36 19.00
C HIS A 82 0.31 3.68 20.42
N LYS A 83 -0.21 4.72 21.09
CA LYS A 83 0.19 5.05 22.48
C LYS A 83 0.07 3.84 23.40
N HIS A 84 -1.03 3.10 23.31
CA HIS A 84 -1.29 1.95 24.18
C HIS A 84 -0.22 0.85 24.06
N LEU A 85 0.36 0.64 22.87
CA LEU A 85 1.44 -0.33 22.68
C LEU A 85 2.73 0.05 23.42
N LEU A 86 2.98 1.35 23.59
CA LEU A 86 4.17 1.84 24.32
C LEU A 86 4.05 1.65 25.83
N TYR A 87 2.82 1.68 26.35
CA TYR A 87 2.53 1.53 27.78
C TYR A 87 1.99 0.13 28.14
N ALA A 88 1.91 -0.78 27.18
CA ALA A 88 1.27 -2.09 27.31
C ALA A 88 -0.19 -2.01 27.83
N ASP A 89 -0.88 -0.91 27.51
CA ASP A 89 -2.28 -0.69 27.82
C ASP A 89 -3.20 -1.42 26.82
N PRO A 90 -4.46 -1.71 27.19
CA PRO A 90 -5.44 -2.21 26.23
C PRO A 90 -5.69 -1.21 25.09
N ALA A 91 -6.03 -1.73 23.92
CA ALA A 91 -6.33 -0.90 22.75
C ALA A 91 -7.47 0.08 23.07
N PRO A 92 -7.28 1.39 22.81
CA PRO A 92 -8.26 2.39 23.19
C PRO A 92 -9.50 2.27 22.30
N SER A 93 -10.68 2.34 22.92
CA SER A 93 -11.96 2.37 22.23
C SER A 93 -12.45 3.81 22.06
N CYS A 94 -13.12 4.09 20.94
CA CYS A 94 -13.70 5.39 20.68
C CYS A 94 -14.83 5.68 21.67
N SER A 95 -14.76 6.81 22.39
CA SER A 95 -15.78 7.19 23.37
C SER A 95 -17.18 7.40 22.79
N SER A 96 -17.30 7.64 21.47
CA SER A 96 -18.59 7.91 20.83
C SER A 96 -19.25 6.69 20.18
N CYS A 97 -18.50 5.64 19.86
CA CYS A 97 -19.03 4.47 19.13
C CYS A 97 -18.41 3.13 19.54
N SER A 98 -17.60 3.12 20.61
CA SER A 98 -17.01 1.93 21.24
C SER A 98 -16.17 1.03 20.33
N THR A 99 -15.83 1.48 19.12
CA THR A 99 -14.93 0.77 18.19
C THR A 99 -13.48 1.07 18.54
N VAL A 100 -12.59 0.09 18.39
CA VAL A 100 -11.14 0.27 18.56
C VAL A 100 -10.62 1.40 17.67
N ILE A 101 -9.84 2.31 18.24
CA ILE A 101 -9.32 3.47 17.51
C ILE A 101 -8.23 3.03 16.52
N SER A 102 -8.45 3.33 15.25
CA SER A 102 -7.48 3.17 14.17
C SER A 102 -7.50 4.37 13.22
N VAL A 103 -6.49 4.48 12.37
CA VAL A 103 -6.45 5.53 11.32
C VAL A 103 -7.63 5.40 10.37
N ARG A 104 -7.97 4.17 9.94
CA ARG A 104 -9.16 3.89 9.11
C ARG A 104 -10.43 4.33 9.82
N HIS A 105 -10.56 3.99 11.10
CA HIS A 105 -11.71 4.37 11.89
C HIS A 105 -11.90 5.90 11.91
N ILE A 106 -10.84 6.66 12.19
CA ILE A 106 -10.89 8.12 12.24
C ILE A 106 -11.21 8.72 10.86
N LEU A 107 -10.48 8.28 9.83
CA LEU A 107 -10.52 8.86 8.47
C LEU A 107 -11.73 8.43 7.65
N CYS A 108 -12.40 7.32 7.98
CA CYS A 108 -13.43 6.73 7.11
C CYS A 108 -14.75 6.42 7.83
N GLU A 109 -14.73 6.01 9.11
CA GLU A 109 -15.87 5.32 9.71
C GLU A 109 -16.53 6.09 10.86
N CYS A 110 -15.72 6.62 11.77
CA CYS A 110 -16.17 7.12 13.07
C CYS A 110 -17.25 8.20 12.93
N PRO A 111 -18.45 8.04 13.54
CA PRO A 111 -19.51 9.04 13.47
C PRO A 111 -19.10 10.40 14.04
N LYS A 112 -18.21 10.42 15.05
CA LYS A 112 -17.69 11.64 15.69
C LYS A 112 -17.08 12.62 14.68
N TYR A 113 -16.39 12.11 13.66
CA TYR A 113 -15.68 12.95 12.68
C TYR A 113 -16.44 13.14 11.37
N ARG A 114 -17.72 12.72 11.29
CA ARG A 114 -18.52 12.74 10.05
C ARG A 114 -18.57 14.12 9.40
N VAL A 115 -18.85 15.16 10.18
CA VAL A 115 -18.94 16.55 9.68
C VAL A 115 -17.58 17.04 9.19
N LEU A 116 -16.52 16.75 9.95
CA LEU A 116 -15.16 17.13 9.61
C LEU A 116 -14.68 16.45 8.31
N ARG A 117 -15.02 15.17 8.12
CA ARG A 117 -14.72 14.45 6.86
C ARG A 117 -15.45 15.05 5.67
N ARG A 118 -16.71 15.43 5.83
CA ARG A 118 -17.45 16.12 4.76
C ARG A 118 -16.81 17.47 4.42
N LYS A 119 -16.32 18.22 5.41
CA LYS A 119 -15.59 19.48 5.20
C LYS A 119 -14.30 19.30 4.41
N TYR A 120 -13.47 18.32 4.76
CA TYR A 120 -12.13 18.18 4.17
C TYR A 120 -12.05 17.25 2.94
N PHE A 121 -12.95 16.26 2.85
CA PHE A 121 -12.94 15.22 1.81
C PHE A 121 -14.22 15.22 0.95
N GLY A 122 -15.20 16.08 1.24
CA GLY A 122 -16.50 16.12 0.53
C GLY A 122 -17.42 14.93 0.82
N LYS A 123 -16.92 13.86 1.44
CA LYS A 123 -17.66 12.63 1.76
C LYS A 123 -17.73 12.41 3.27
N ALA A 124 -18.88 11.91 3.74
CA ALA A 124 -19.06 11.53 5.15
C ALA A 124 -18.32 10.22 5.50
N TYR A 125 -18.16 9.33 4.53
CA TYR A 125 -17.50 8.03 4.65
C TYR A 125 -16.62 7.80 3.42
N PRO A 126 -15.48 8.52 3.29
CA PRO A 126 -14.55 8.35 2.18
C PRO A 126 -13.83 6.99 2.26
N ASP A 127 -13.39 6.47 1.11
CA ASP A 127 -12.49 5.31 1.09
C ASP A 127 -11.09 5.72 1.56
N LEU A 128 -10.38 4.82 2.25
CA LEU A 128 -9.03 5.11 2.74
C LEU A 128 -8.05 5.33 1.60
N ARG A 129 -8.25 4.67 0.45
CA ARG A 129 -7.45 4.85 -0.77
C ARG A 129 -7.63 6.25 -1.37
N ASP A 130 -8.84 6.79 -1.34
CA ASP A 130 -9.11 8.17 -1.80
C ASP A 130 -8.34 9.22 -0.97
N ILE A 131 -7.98 8.89 0.27
CA ILE A 131 -7.30 9.82 1.19
C ILE A 131 -5.79 9.59 1.20
N LEU A 132 -5.35 8.35 1.39
CA LEU A 132 -3.96 7.99 1.65
C LEU A 132 -3.30 7.27 0.46
N GLY A 133 -4.05 6.89 -0.56
CA GLY A 133 -3.58 6.18 -1.74
C GLY A 133 -2.76 7.05 -2.67
N GLU A 134 -2.86 6.74 -3.96
CA GLU A 134 -2.16 7.43 -5.03
C GLU A 134 -3.17 7.88 -6.11
N PRO A 135 -3.35 9.20 -6.32
CA PRO A 135 -2.78 10.30 -5.54
C PRO A 135 -3.40 10.38 -4.12
N TYR A 136 -2.65 10.88 -3.14
CA TYR A 136 -3.18 11.13 -1.79
C TYR A 136 -3.90 12.48 -1.73
N ASN A 137 -4.82 12.64 -0.78
CA ASN A 137 -5.53 13.90 -0.56
C ASN A 137 -4.78 14.78 0.47
N ALA A 138 -4.25 15.92 0.03
CA ALA A 138 -3.47 16.83 0.87
C ALA A 138 -4.25 17.40 2.07
N ASN A 139 -5.60 17.47 1.99
CA ASN A 139 -6.44 17.95 3.09
C ASN A 139 -6.37 17.04 4.33
N VAL A 140 -5.82 15.82 4.21
CA VAL A 140 -5.61 14.91 5.34
C VAL A 140 -4.75 15.56 6.44
N PHE A 141 -3.78 16.41 6.08
CA PHE A 141 -2.93 17.05 7.07
C PHE A 141 -3.69 18.08 7.91
N SER A 142 -4.56 18.87 7.29
CA SER A 142 -5.42 19.84 7.97
C SER A 142 -6.48 19.13 8.81
N PHE A 143 -7.08 18.06 8.29
CA PHE A 143 -8.01 17.22 9.03
C PHE A 143 -7.39 16.65 10.32
N VAL A 144 -6.19 16.06 10.22
CA VAL A 144 -5.49 15.49 11.38
C VAL A 144 -5.07 16.57 12.37
N HIS A 145 -4.69 17.77 11.88
CA HIS A 145 -4.39 18.90 12.75
C HIS A 145 -5.62 19.31 13.58
N ASP A 146 -6.78 19.50 12.96
CA ASP A 146 -8.02 19.88 13.64
C ASP A 146 -8.42 18.84 14.70
N ILE A 147 -8.27 17.53 14.41
CA ILE A 147 -8.53 16.48 15.40
C ILE A 147 -7.60 16.59 16.60
N ASN A 148 -6.29 16.77 16.39
CA ASN A 148 -5.34 16.89 17.50
C ASN A 148 -5.65 18.10 18.38
N SER A 149 -6.07 19.22 17.78
CA SER A 149 -6.48 20.41 18.51
C SER A 149 -7.74 20.17 19.37
N ILE A 150 -8.70 19.37 18.88
CA ILE A 150 -9.91 19.00 19.65
C ILE A 150 -9.59 18.15 20.89
N HIS A 151 -8.51 17.36 20.87
CA HIS A 151 -8.10 16.50 22.00
C HIS A 151 -7.05 17.14 22.91
N SER A 152 -6.56 18.33 22.58
CA SER A 152 -5.58 19.09 23.38
C SER A 152 -6.23 20.17 24.27
N ILE A 153 -7.55 20.15 24.40
CA ILE A 153 -8.38 20.95 25.32
C ILE A 153 -9.03 19.96 26.29
#